data_AF-A0A6V2PQY7-F1
#
_entry.id   AF-A0A6V2PQY7-F1
#
_cell.length_a   1.000
_cell.length_b   1.000
_cell.length_c   1.000
_cell.angle_alpha   90.00
_cell.angle_beta   90.00
_cell.angle_gamma   90.00
#
_symmetry.space_group_name_H-M   'P 1'
#
loop_
_entity.id
_entity.type
_entity.pdbx_description
1 polymer ?
#
loop_
_entity_poly.entity_id
_entity_poly.type
_entity_poly.pdbx_seq_one_letter_code
_entity_poly.pdbx_strand_id
1 'polypeptide(L)'
;MTLTTLFDSVSSRLAYLEKWRELAIRPDVNECHEDDQDLLDEEGIDDLHQLSQRCLAIRKQMNSMLPPHELAMDNELTVRKSAVPNAGDGLFFEPSKCKDSHHVMDKDGIIPCGSIICYYTGHRHNFFSQKYLQDRSYLLNVSGDVLVDPKDLPQIKARYINDPLNEKLVNCKFVPDYEDCYRCKVVATRDIHSGEELFVSYGQNYWMQHKTPGTIYHGSRE
;
A
#
# COMPACT_ATOMS: atom_id res chain seq x y z
N MET A 1 18.93 -20.36 4.46
CA MET A 1 18.78 -18.91 4.17
C MET A 1 17.69 -18.39 5.12
N THR A 2 17.93 -17.34 5.90
CA THR A 2 16.91 -16.73 6.77
C THR A 2 15.93 -15.90 5.93
N LEU A 3 14.73 -15.60 6.46
CA LEU A 3 13.76 -14.73 5.78
C LEU A 3 14.35 -13.36 5.41
N THR A 4 15.17 -12.79 6.29
CA THR A 4 15.90 -11.54 6.03
C THR A 4 16.83 -11.67 4.84
N THR A 5 17.67 -12.72 4.80
CA THR A 5 18.60 -12.92 3.66
C THR A 5 17.89 -13.17 2.33
N LEU A 6 16.70 -13.77 2.36
CA LEU A 6 15.88 -13.97 1.17
C LEU A 6 15.27 -12.63 0.71
N PHE A 7 14.72 -11.84 1.62
CA PHE A 7 14.17 -10.52 1.30
C PHE A 7 15.25 -9.58 0.74
N ASP A 8 16.45 -9.58 1.32
CA ASP A 8 17.59 -8.80 0.83
C ASP A 8 17.99 -9.20 -0.59
N SER A 9 18.02 -10.51 -0.87
CA SER A 9 18.30 -11.04 -2.21
C SER A 9 17.25 -10.58 -3.24
N VAL A 10 15.96 -10.69 -2.90
CA VAL A 10 14.86 -10.26 -3.77
C VAL A 10 14.87 -8.74 -3.98
N SER A 11 15.15 -7.96 -2.93
CA SER A 11 15.29 -6.51 -3.00
C SER A 11 16.48 -6.10 -3.88
N SER A 12 17.62 -6.79 -3.76
CA SER A 12 18.80 -6.56 -4.60
C SER A 12 18.50 -6.87 -6.07
N ARG A 13 17.83 -8.00 -6.35
CA ARG A 13 17.38 -8.35 -7.70
C ARG A 13 16.46 -7.27 -8.30
N LEU A 14 15.50 -6.76 -7.53
CA LEU A 14 14.63 -5.67 -8.00
C LEU A 14 15.44 -4.42 -8.37
N ALA A 15 16.42 -4.05 -7.54
CA ALA A 15 17.25 -2.87 -7.78
C ALA A 15 18.05 -2.98 -9.09
N TYR A 16 18.58 -4.17 -9.40
CA TYR A 16 19.27 -4.42 -10.66
C TYR A 16 18.34 -4.39 -11.87
N LEU A 17 17.18 -5.05 -11.81
CA LEU A 17 16.19 -5.00 -12.88
C LEU A 17 15.71 -3.56 -13.16
N GLU A 18 15.50 -2.77 -12.10
CA GLU A 18 15.17 -1.34 -12.24
C GLU A 18 16.32 -0.54 -12.85
N LYS A 19 17.58 -0.79 -12.46
CA LYS A 19 18.78 -0.15 -13.01
C LYS A 19 18.92 -0.42 -14.51
N TRP A 20 18.86 -1.68 -14.93
CA TRP A 20 19.00 -2.08 -16.33
C TRP A 20 17.90 -1.47 -17.20
N ARG A 21 16.67 -1.47 -16.70
CA ARG A 21 15.54 -0.86 -17.36
C ARG A 21 15.64 0.67 -17.47
N GLU A 22 16.07 1.36 -16.40
CA GLU A 22 16.18 2.82 -16.36
C GLU A 22 17.31 3.33 -17.26
N LEU A 23 18.46 2.68 -17.20
CA LEU A 23 19.66 3.11 -17.94
C LEU A 23 19.72 2.53 -19.35
N ALA A 24 18.80 1.63 -19.71
CA ALA A 24 18.81 0.86 -20.95
C ALA A 24 20.17 0.16 -21.16
N ILE A 25 20.69 -0.46 -20.09
CA ILE A 25 21.95 -1.21 -20.10
C ILE A 25 21.68 -2.69 -19.83
N ARG A 26 22.58 -3.54 -20.29
CA ARG A 26 22.56 -4.98 -20.01
C ARG A 26 23.16 -5.32 -18.64
N PRO A 27 22.76 -6.46 -18.05
CA PRO A 27 23.42 -7.01 -16.88
C PRO A 27 24.88 -7.38 -17.12
N ASP A 28 25.70 -7.24 -16.08
CA ASP A 28 26.99 -7.95 -15.96
C ASP A 28 26.75 -9.29 -15.25
N VAL A 29 27.58 -10.30 -15.51
CA VAL A 29 27.50 -11.62 -14.86
C VAL A 29 27.49 -11.56 -13.34
N ASN A 30 28.16 -10.57 -12.74
CA ASN A 30 28.23 -10.36 -11.29
C ASN A 30 27.00 -9.66 -10.71
N GLU A 31 26.20 -9.01 -11.57
CA GLU A 31 24.96 -8.32 -11.21
C GLU A 31 23.71 -9.19 -11.47
N CYS A 32 23.87 -10.28 -12.23
CA CYS A 32 22.75 -11.05 -12.76
C CYS A 32 22.31 -12.16 -11.79
N HIS A 33 21.04 -12.12 -11.38
CA HIS A 33 20.42 -13.18 -10.60
C HIS A 33 20.30 -14.47 -11.45
N GLU A 34 20.28 -15.65 -10.81
CA GLU A 34 20.19 -16.95 -11.51
C GLU A 34 18.95 -17.06 -12.44
N ASP A 35 17.82 -16.51 -12.00
CA ASP A 35 16.58 -16.44 -12.78
C ASP A 35 16.59 -15.43 -13.95
N ASP A 36 17.62 -14.58 -14.04
CA ASP A 36 17.73 -13.51 -15.05
C ASP A 36 18.90 -13.72 -16.02
N GLN A 37 19.57 -14.89 -15.97
CA GLN A 37 20.75 -15.21 -16.78
C GLN A 37 20.50 -15.13 -18.29
N ASP A 38 19.27 -15.30 -18.73
CA ASP A 38 18.89 -15.14 -20.14
C ASP A 38 19.13 -13.72 -20.67
N LEU A 39 19.19 -12.71 -19.80
CA LEU A 39 19.47 -11.33 -20.16
C LEU A 39 20.96 -11.06 -20.48
N LEU A 40 21.86 -12.02 -20.22
CA LEU A 40 23.28 -11.91 -20.57
C LEU A 40 23.55 -12.24 -22.04
N ASP A 41 22.59 -12.80 -22.77
CA ASP A 41 22.75 -13.18 -24.17
C ASP A 41 22.78 -11.95 -25.09
N GLU A 42 23.94 -11.65 -25.68
CA GLU A 42 24.19 -10.48 -26.54
C GLU A 42 23.48 -10.55 -27.89
N GLU A 43 22.94 -11.71 -28.30
CA GLU A 43 22.31 -11.87 -29.62
C GLU A 43 20.82 -11.45 -29.65
N GLY A 44 20.21 -11.20 -28.48
CA GLY A 44 18.80 -10.82 -28.36
C GLY A 44 18.53 -9.30 -28.37
N ILE A 45 17.30 -8.88 -28.71
CA ILE A 45 16.84 -7.49 -28.47
C ILE A 45 16.29 -7.40 -27.06
N ASP A 46 16.79 -6.47 -26.25
CA ASP A 46 16.27 -6.24 -24.91
C ASP A 46 14.85 -5.66 -24.98
N ASP A 47 13.89 -6.36 -24.39
CA ASP A 47 12.52 -5.91 -24.30
C ASP A 47 12.27 -5.19 -22.96
N LEU A 48 12.17 -3.85 -23.00
CA LEU A 48 11.81 -3.04 -21.85
C LEU A 48 10.45 -3.44 -21.25
N HIS A 49 9.54 -3.99 -22.04
CA HIS A 49 8.29 -4.55 -21.55
C HIS A 49 8.55 -5.79 -20.68
N GLN A 50 9.38 -6.72 -21.16
CA GLN A 50 9.77 -7.91 -20.40
C GLN A 50 10.47 -7.54 -19.08
N LEU A 51 11.41 -6.59 -19.10
CA LEU A 51 12.04 -6.08 -17.88
C LEU A 51 11.02 -5.48 -16.91
N SER A 52 10.02 -4.74 -17.43
CA SER A 52 8.94 -4.20 -16.61
C SER A 52 8.10 -5.30 -15.96
N GLN A 53 7.81 -6.39 -16.69
CA GLN A 53 7.08 -7.55 -16.15
C GLN A 53 7.90 -8.27 -15.09
N ARG A 54 9.22 -8.42 -15.28
CA ARG A 54 10.12 -8.99 -14.27
C ARG A 54 10.11 -8.14 -12.99
N CYS A 55 10.26 -6.82 -13.09
CA CYS A 55 10.16 -5.93 -11.92
C CYS A 55 8.82 -6.11 -11.18
N LEU A 56 7.70 -6.21 -11.91
CA LEU A 56 6.39 -6.43 -11.31
C LEU A 56 6.29 -7.80 -10.60
N ALA A 57 6.85 -8.86 -11.19
CA ALA A 57 6.88 -10.18 -10.59
C ALA A 57 7.67 -10.16 -9.27
N ILE A 58 8.83 -9.48 -9.24
CA ILE A 58 9.62 -9.34 -8.02
C ILE A 58 8.88 -8.53 -6.95
N ARG A 59 8.20 -7.43 -7.32
CA ARG A 59 7.36 -6.69 -6.36
C ARG A 59 6.24 -7.55 -5.78
N LYS A 60 5.62 -8.44 -6.58
CA LYS A 60 4.61 -9.40 -6.08
C LYS A 60 5.23 -10.38 -5.08
N GLN A 61 6.41 -10.90 -5.39
CA GLN A 61 7.15 -11.79 -4.51
C GLN A 61 7.50 -11.09 -3.18
N MET A 62 8.02 -9.86 -3.22
CA MET A 62 8.31 -9.07 -2.01
C MET A 62 7.08 -8.91 -1.13
N ASN A 63 5.92 -8.59 -1.72
CA ASN A 63 4.67 -8.45 -0.95
C ASN A 63 4.26 -9.75 -0.25
N SER A 64 4.48 -10.90 -0.88
CA SER A 64 4.19 -12.21 -0.27
C SER A 64 5.15 -12.59 0.87
N MET A 65 6.30 -11.93 0.96
CA MET A 65 7.31 -12.15 2.00
C MET A 65 7.12 -11.25 3.22
N LEU A 66 6.28 -10.21 3.12
CA LEU A 66 5.99 -9.35 4.27
C LEU A 66 5.26 -10.18 5.35
N PRO A 67 5.68 -10.11 6.61
CA PRO A 67 5.03 -10.87 7.67
C PRO A 67 3.58 -10.42 7.82
N PRO A 68 2.63 -11.35 8.04
CA PRO A 68 1.27 -10.99 8.44
C PRO A 68 1.34 -10.22 9.76
N HIS A 69 0.42 -9.27 9.96
CA HIS A 69 0.45 -8.44 11.16
C HIS A 69 -0.59 -8.90 12.18
N GLU A 70 -0.12 -9.45 13.30
CA GLU A 70 -0.97 -9.98 14.38
C GLU A 70 -1.78 -8.92 15.13
N LEU A 71 -1.51 -7.62 14.95
CA LEU A 71 -2.33 -6.54 15.53
C LEU A 71 -3.31 -5.91 14.54
N ALA A 72 -3.29 -6.32 13.26
CA ALA A 72 -4.15 -5.70 12.26
C ALA A 72 -5.58 -6.26 12.35
N MET A 73 -6.55 -5.37 12.46
CA MET A 73 -7.97 -5.69 12.57
C MET A 73 -8.59 -6.00 11.20
N ASP A 74 -7.79 -6.44 10.21
CA ASP A 74 -8.21 -6.58 8.81
C ASP A 74 -9.49 -7.40 8.69
N ASN A 75 -9.64 -8.48 9.47
CA ASN A 75 -10.85 -9.30 9.43
C ASN A 75 -12.11 -8.48 9.74
N GLU A 76 -12.05 -7.56 10.69
CA GLU A 76 -13.17 -6.72 11.18
C GLU A 76 -13.49 -5.54 10.26
N LEU A 77 -12.74 -5.38 9.17
CA LEU A 77 -12.94 -4.31 8.20
C LEU A 77 -13.70 -4.82 6.98
N THR A 78 -14.70 -4.07 6.53
CA THR A 78 -15.49 -4.40 5.34
C THR A 78 -15.37 -3.30 4.30
N VAL A 79 -15.09 -3.70 3.05
CA VAL A 79 -15.14 -2.81 1.89
C VAL A 79 -16.57 -2.76 1.38
N ARG A 80 -17.13 -1.56 1.26
CA ARG A 80 -18.45 -1.32 0.65
C ARG A 80 -18.54 0.10 0.11
N LYS A 81 -19.64 0.45 -0.55
CA LYS A 81 -19.85 1.78 -1.11
C LYS A 81 -19.57 2.88 -0.06
N SER A 82 -18.69 3.83 -0.41
CA SER A 82 -18.36 4.98 0.45
C SER A 82 -19.54 5.93 0.61
N ALA A 83 -19.63 6.59 1.76
CA ALA A 83 -20.54 7.70 1.98
C ALA A 83 -20.08 8.99 1.29
N VAL A 84 -18.79 9.11 0.94
CA VAL A 84 -18.26 10.24 0.17
C VAL A 84 -18.78 10.14 -1.27
N PRO A 85 -19.51 11.15 -1.77
CA PRO A 85 -20.05 11.11 -3.13
C PRO A 85 -18.93 10.93 -4.17
N ASN A 86 -19.17 10.03 -5.13
CA ASN A 86 -18.24 9.71 -6.22
C ASN A 86 -16.87 9.14 -5.82
N ALA A 87 -16.64 8.79 -4.55
CA ALA A 87 -15.36 8.22 -4.09
C ALA A 87 -15.18 6.72 -4.40
N GLY A 88 -16.22 6.06 -4.92
CA GLY A 88 -16.19 4.60 -5.13
C GLY A 88 -16.53 3.86 -3.84
N ASP A 89 -15.63 2.99 -3.39
CA ASP A 89 -15.77 2.20 -2.18
C ASP A 89 -15.00 2.84 -1.01
N GLY A 90 -15.44 2.54 0.20
CA GLY A 90 -14.89 2.96 1.47
C GLY A 90 -14.56 1.75 2.35
N LEU A 91 -13.70 1.98 3.34
CA LEU A 91 -13.35 0.97 4.35
C LEU A 91 -14.14 1.23 5.64
N PHE A 92 -14.88 0.25 6.10
CA PHE A 92 -15.75 0.37 7.27
C PHE A 92 -15.33 -0.60 8.36
N PHE A 93 -15.48 -0.20 9.61
CA PHE A 93 -15.29 -1.06 10.76
C PHE A 93 -16.59 -1.80 11.09
N GLU A 94 -16.65 -3.11 10.88
CA GLU A 94 -17.88 -3.92 11.00
C GLU A 94 -17.57 -5.31 11.62
N PRO A 95 -17.22 -5.36 12.92
CA PRO A 95 -16.77 -6.60 13.55
C PRO A 95 -17.83 -7.71 13.60
N SER A 96 -19.11 -7.34 13.65
CA SER A 96 -20.23 -8.30 13.68
C SER A 96 -20.34 -9.16 12.42
N LYS A 97 -19.69 -8.77 11.32
CA LYS A 97 -19.63 -9.56 10.09
C LYS A 97 -18.54 -10.64 10.14
N CYS A 98 -17.77 -10.72 11.21
CA CYS A 98 -16.60 -11.58 11.34
C CYS A 98 -16.86 -12.69 12.34
N LYS A 99 -16.73 -13.93 11.88
CA LYS A 99 -16.98 -15.12 12.72
C LYS A 99 -15.79 -15.48 13.62
N ASP A 100 -14.61 -14.94 13.31
CA ASP A 100 -13.32 -15.33 13.89
C ASP A 100 -12.55 -14.14 14.51
N SER A 101 -13.26 -13.13 15.04
CA SER A 101 -12.62 -11.96 15.66
C SER A 101 -11.91 -12.34 16.95
N HIS A 102 -10.58 -12.48 16.90
CA HIS A 102 -9.72 -12.75 18.05
C HIS A 102 -9.03 -11.49 18.62
N HIS A 103 -9.27 -10.31 18.05
CA HIS A 103 -8.62 -9.08 18.47
C HIS A 103 -9.37 -8.39 19.61
N VAL A 104 -8.58 -7.60 20.36
CA VAL A 104 -8.98 -6.86 21.56
C VAL A 104 -9.93 -5.73 21.17
N MET A 105 -11.15 -6.11 20.84
CA MET A 105 -12.28 -5.18 20.92
C MET A 105 -12.55 -4.94 22.40
N ASP A 106 -12.88 -3.70 22.76
CA ASP A 106 -13.75 -3.59 23.94
C ASP A 106 -15.07 -4.31 23.60
N LYS A 107 -15.74 -4.86 24.62
CA LYS A 107 -16.96 -5.68 24.48
C LYS A 107 -18.08 -4.99 23.68
N ASP A 108 -17.94 -3.69 23.43
CA ASP A 108 -18.93 -2.81 22.82
C ASP A 108 -18.70 -2.52 21.32
N GLY A 109 -17.71 -3.14 20.67
CA GLY A 109 -17.49 -2.97 19.22
C GLY A 109 -16.92 -1.59 18.87
N ILE A 110 -15.82 -1.23 19.54
CA ILE A 110 -15.10 0.04 19.40
C ILE A 110 -13.62 -0.25 19.11
N ILE A 111 -13.02 0.48 18.17
CA ILE A 111 -11.57 0.60 18.04
C ILE A 111 -11.14 1.79 18.92
N PRO A 112 -10.33 1.58 19.97
CA PRO A 112 -9.85 2.67 20.80
C PRO A 112 -8.94 3.65 20.04
N CYS A 113 -8.97 4.92 20.42
CA CYS A 113 -8.00 5.91 19.98
C CYS A 113 -6.56 5.41 20.17
N GLY A 114 -5.71 5.58 19.15
CA GLY A 114 -4.32 5.14 19.17
C GLY A 114 -4.10 3.69 18.73
N SER A 115 -5.14 2.88 18.55
CA SER A 115 -5.02 1.51 18.04
C SER A 115 -4.56 1.48 16.59
N ILE A 116 -3.76 0.47 16.27
CA ILE A 116 -3.42 0.14 14.88
C ILE A 116 -4.61 -0.61 14.27
N ILE A 117 -5.16 -0.06 13.20
CA ILE A 117 -6.34 -0.59 12.52
C ILE A 117 -5.92 -1.62 11.47
N CYS A 118 -5.04 -1.22 10.55
CA CYS A 118 -4.51 -2.04 9.46
C CYS A 118 -3.23 -1.41 8.91
N TYR A 119 -2.68 -1.96 7.82
CA TYR A 119 -1.45 -1.47 7.21
C TYR A 119 -1.67 -1.06 5.76
N TYR A 120 -1.12 0.10 5.40
CA TYR A 120 -0.96 0.52 4.03
C TYR A 120 0.38 0.00 3.50
N THR A 121 0.34 -0.88 2.52
CA THR A 121 1.50 -1.48 1.85
C THR A 121 1.15 -1.75 0.39
N GLY A 122 2.08 -2.28 -0.40
CA GLY A 122 1.83 -2.61 -1.80
C GLY A 122 3.11 -2.74 -2.60
N HIS A 123 2.98 -2.69 -3.92
CA HIS A 123 4.13 -2.74 -4.81
C HIS A 123 5.12 -1.64 -4.46
N ARG A 124 6.37 -2.02 -4.15
CA ARG A 124 7.42 -1.08 -3.79
C ARG A 124 7.92 -0.32 -5.01
N HIS A 125 8.04 0.99 -4.86
CA HIS A 125 8.60 1.92 -5.82
C HIS A 125 9.63 2.83 -5.16
N ASN A 126 10.47 3.45 -5.99
CA ASN A 126 11.32 4.58 -5.63
C ASN A 126 10.98 5.79 -6.50
N PHE A 127 11.73 6.90 -6.35
CA PHE A 127 11.52 8.12 -7.14
C PHE A 127 11.69 7.94 -8.66
N PHE A 128 12.43 6.92 -9.10
CA PHE A 128 12.59 6.59 -10.51
C PHE A 128 11.44 5.70 -10.98
N SER A 129 11.20 4.58 -10.30
CA SER A 129 10.24 3.60 -10.76
C SER A 129 8.78 4.06 -10.66
N GLN A 130 8.45 5.01 -9.77
CA GLN A 130 7.11 5.62 -9.73
C GLN A 130 6.76 6.41 -11.00
N LYS A 131 7.75 6.86 -11.78
CA LYS A 131 7.51 7.65 -13.00
C LYS A 131 6.73 6.87 -14.04
N TYR A 132 6.85 5.54 -13.99
CA TYR A 132 6.22 4.60 -14.91
C TYR A 132 4.80 4.20 -14.50
N LEU A 133 4.33 4.63 -13.33
CA LEU A 133 2.94 4.47 -12.93
C LEU A 133 2.07 5.44 -13.72
N GLN A 134 1.07 4.90 -14.42
CA GLN A 134 0.07 5.71 -15.13
C GLN A 134 -0.87 6.44 -14.15
N ASP A 135 -1.09 5.84 -12.99
CA ASP A 135 -1.96 6.33 -11.93
C ASP A 135 -1.21 6.26 -10.62
N ARG A 136 -1.08 7.40 -9.94
CA ARG A 136 -0.39 7.52 -8.65
C ARG A 136 -1.35 7.83 -7.50
N SER A 137 -2.65 7.64 -7.72
CA SER A 137 -3.70 7.95 -6.74
C SER A 137 -3.60 7.13 -5.45
N TYR A 138 -2.90 5.99 -5.50
CA TYR A 138 -2.67 5.07 -4.39
C TYR A 138 -1.20 5.09 -3.90
N LEU A 139 -0.36 5.96 -4.46
CA LEU A 139 1.06 5.97 -4.13
C LEU A 139 1.29 6.69 -2.80
N LEU A 140 1.80 5.96 -1.81
CA LEU A 140 2.15 6.50 -0.49
C LEU A 140 3.66 6.45 -0.27
N ASN A 141 4.27 7.55 0.17
CA ASN A 141 5.64 7.53 0.67
C ASN A 141 5.62 7.04 2.13
N VAL A 142 6.29 5.91 2.40
CA VAL A 142 6.30 5.27 3.73
C VAL A 142 7.58 5.57 4.50
N SER A 143 8.71 5.77 3.82
CA SER A 143 9.98 6.15 4.43
C SER A 143 10.98 6.59 3.37
N GLY A 144 11.57 7.78 3.49
CA GLY A 144 12.64 8.24 2.60
C GLY A 144 12.29 8.17 1.11
N ASP A 145 12.97 7.30 0.38
CA ASP A 145 12.76 7.00 -1.04
C ASP A 145 11.87 5.78 -1.32
N VAL A 146 11.28 5.18 -0.28
CA VAL A 146 10.39 4.04 -0.37
C VAL A 146 8.95 4.51 -0.50
N LEU A 147 8.36 4.20 -1.66
CA LEU A 147 6.94 4.37 -1.93
C LEU A 147 6.27 3.00 -2.09
N VAL A 148 4.98 2.93 -1.77
CA VAL A 148 4.18 1.72 -1.95
C VAL A 148 2.89 2.03 -2.72
N ASP A 149 2.51 1.12 -3.60
CA ASP A 149 1.31 1.23 -4.43
C ASP A 149 0.43 -0.04 -4.33
N PRO A 150 -0.71 0.00 -3.61
CA PRO A 150 -1.69 -1.08 -3.55
C PRO A 150 -2.73 -1.05 -4.67
N LYS A 151 -2.60 -0.24 -5.72
CA LYS A 151 -3.65 -0.08 -6.74
C LYS A 151 -4.16 -1.42 -7.27
N ASP A 152 -3.28 -2.35 -7.63
CA ASP A 152 -3.66 -3.66 -8.19
C ASP A 152 -3.76 -4.77 -7.13
N LEU A 153 -3.82 -4.40 -5.84
CA LEU A 153 -3.81 -5.31 -4.70
C LEU A 153 -5.10 -5.13 -3.86
N PRO A 154 -6.25 -5.62 -4.33
CA PRO A 154 -7.55 -5.42 -3.67
C PRO A 154 -7.62 -6.02 -2.26
N GLN A 155 -6.75 -6.97 -1.93
CA GLN A 155 -6.63 -7.54 -0.58
C GLN A 155 -6.06 -6.55 0.44
N ILE A 156 -5.38 -5.48 0.01
CA ILE A 156 -4.84 -4.44 0.92
C ILE A 156 -5.96 -3.48 1.27
N LYS A 157 -6.68 -3.74 2.36
CA LYS A 157 -7.89 -3.01 2.74
C LYS A 157 -7.67 -1.50 2.92
N ALA A 158 -6.52 -1.09 3.44
CA ALA A 158 -6.18 0.31 3.65
C ALA A 158 -6.26 1.20 2.38
N ARG A 159 -6.18 0.61 1.18
CA ARG A 159 -6.34 1.32 -0.10
C ARG A 159 -7.73 1.93 -0.32
N TYR A 160 -8.73 1.49 0.44
CA TYR A 160 -10.12 1.94 0.34
C TYR A 160 -10.46 3.06 1.35
N ILE A 161 -9.50 3.52 2.15
CA ILE A 161 -9.72 4.63 3.10
C ILE A 161 -9.75 5.93 2.29
N ASN A 162 -10.88 6.65 2.34
CA ASN A 162 -11.09 7.89 1.61
C ASN A 162 -10.68 9.13 2.41
N ASP A 163 -10.46 10.23 1.69
CA ASP A 163 -10.37 11.56 2.28
C ASP A 163 -11.71 12.30 2.15
N PRO A 164 -12.34 12.68 3.28
CA PRO A 164 -13.63 13.37 3.27
C PRO A 164 -13.50 14.87 2.92
N LEU A 165 -12.29 15.39 2.74
CA LEU A 165 -11.98 16.82 2.59
C LEU A 165 -12.60 17.68 3.70
N ASN A 166 -12.70 17.08 4.88
CA ASN A 166 -13.28 17.66 6.07
C ASN A 166 -12.58 17.08 7.29
N GLU A 167 -11.65 17.86 7.85
CA GLU A 167 -10.81 17.46 8.99
C GLU A 167 -11.61 17.05 10.23
N LYS A 168 -12.89 17.46 10.35
CA LYS A 168 -13.76 17.04 11.46
C LYS A 168 -14.20 15.57 11.36
N LEU A 169 -14.16 14.99 10.18
CA LEU A 169 -14.58 13.60 9.93
C LEU A 169 -13.41 12.61 9.93
N VAL A 170 -12.18 13.09 9.79
CA VAL A 170 -10.96 12.28 9.83
C VAL A 170 -10.87 11.56 11.17
N ASN A 171 -10.81 10.24 11.15
CA ASN A 171 -10.80 9.38 12.34
C ASN A 171 -9.61 8.42 12.38
N CYS A 172 -8.76 8.41 11.36
CA CYS A 172 -7.49 7.70 11.36
C CYS A 172 -6.40 8.47 10.61
N LYS A 173 -5.15 8.04 10.79
CA LYS A 173 -3.98 8.63 10.12
C LYS A 173 -2.96 7.58 9.71
N PHE A 174 -2.20 7.90 8.68
CA PHE A 174 -1.01 7.15 8.28
C PHE A 174 0.17 7.50 9.20
N VAL A 175 0.79 6.49 9.81
CA VAL A 175 1.99 6.61 10.66
C VAL A 175 3.08 5.69 10.11
N PRO A 176 4.24 6.22 9.67
CA PRO A 176 5.35 5.41 9.20
C PRO A 176 5.73 4.30 10.19
N ASP A 177 5.97 3.09 9.67
CA ASP A 177 6.50 2.00 10.47
C ASP A 177 8.04 2.02 10.41
N TYR A 178 8.67 2.68 11.38
CA TYR A 178 10.14 2.84 11.38
C TYR A 178 10.90 1.52 11.62
N GLU A 179 10.23 0.49 12.15
CA GLU A 179 10.81 -0.84 12.31
C GLU A 179 10.71 -1.65 11.01
N ASP A 180 9.65 -1.42 10.24
CA ASP A 180 9.35 -2.10 8.98
C ASP A 180 9.05 -1.06 7.90
N CYS A 181 10.11 -0.47 7.35
CA CYS A 181 10.08 0.63 6.35
C CYS A 181 9.38 0.28 5.02
N TYR A 182 8.67 -0.85 4.93
CA TYR A 182 7.93 -1.31 3.74
C TYR A 182 6.43 -1.06 3.83
N ARG A 183 5.96 -0.41 4.90
CA ARG A 183 4.54 -0.17 5.15
C ARG A 183 4.31 1.05 6.03
N CYS A 184 3.04 1.42 6.13
CA CYS A 184 2.57 2.49 7.00
C CYS A 184 1.40 1.98 7.85
N LYS A 185 1.42 2.29 9.15
CA LYS A 185 0.33 1.95 10.07
C LYS A 185 -0.84 2.87 9.80
N VAL A 186 -2.05 2.33 9.79
CA VAL A 186 -3.28 3.13 9.91
C VAL A 186 -3.66 3.15 11.38
N VAL A 187 -3.61 4.33 12.00
CA VAL A 187 -3.81 4.49 13.45
C VAL A 187 -5.06 5.33 13.71
N ALA A 188 -5.93 4.86 14.60
CA ALA A 188 -7.12 5.59 15.03
C ALA A 188 -6.74 6.90 15.74
N THR A 189 -7.38 8.02 15.40
CA THR A 189 -7.16 9.34 16.03
C THR A 189 -8.21 9.71 17.08
N ARG A 190 -9.28 8.91 17.14
CA ARG A 190 -10.34 8.90 18.14
C ARG A 190 -10.88 7.48 18.24
N ASP A 191 -11.81 7.25 19.17
CA ASP A 191 -12.57 6.01 19.19
C ASP A 191 -13.41 5.89 17.91
N ILE A 192 -13.45 4.69 17.32
CA ILE A 192 -14.21 4.38 16.11
C ILE A 192 -15.22 3.28 16.44
N HIS A 193 -16.49 3.56 16.22
CA HIS A 193 -17.60 2.67 16.51
C HIS A 193 -17.95 1.77 15.32
N SER A 194 -18.47 0.58 15.60
CA SER A 194 -19.00 -0.33 14.59
C SER A 194 -19.97 0.39 13.63
N GLY A 195 -19.76 0.21 12.33
CA GLY A 195 -20.51 0.80 11.23
C GLY A 195 -19.89 2.08 10.65
N GLU A 196 -18.92 2.70 11.34
CA GLU A 196 -18.26 3.90 10.84
C GLU A 196 -17.33 3.63 9.66
N GLU A 197 -17.27 4.59 8.73
CA GLU A 197 -16.27 4.62 7.65
C GLU A 197 -14.96 5.19 8.19
N LEU A 198 -13.84 4.61 7.76
CA LEU A 198 -12.51 5.11 8.05
C LEU A 198 -12.14 6.22 7.06
N PHE A 199 -11.69 7.34 7.62
CA PHE A 199 -11.33 8.53 6.90
C PHE A 199 -9.95 9.03 7.33
N VAL A 200 -9.14 9.41 6.34
CA VAL A 200 -7.80 9.99 6.52
C VAL A 200 -7.69 11.28 5.71
N SER A 201 -6.88 12.24 6.16
CA SER A 201 -6.53 13.40 5.32
C SER A 201 -5.41 12.99 4.36
N TYR A 202 -5.63 13.08 3.04
CA TYR A 202 -4.58 12.88 2.03
C TYR A 202 -3.63 14.09 1.96
N GLY A 203 -4.06 15.22 2.50
CA GLY A 203 -3.30 16.46 2.53
C GLY A 203 -3.35 17.24 1.22
N GLN A 204 -2.97 18.51 1.33
CA GLN A 204 -3.10 19.48 0.23
C GLN A 204 -2.29 19.09 -1.02
N ASN A 205 -1.09 18.53 -0.85
CA ASN A 205 -0.23 18.14 -1.97
C ASN A 205 -0.88 17.10 -2.87
N TYR A 206 -1.60 16.14 -2.29
CA TYR A 206 -2.36 15.15 -3.06
C TYR A 206 -3.39 15.85 -3.94
N TRP A 207 -4.25 16.67 -3.35
CA TRP A 207 -5.35 17.33 -4.05
C TRP A 207 -4.89 18.38 -5.07
N MET A 208 -3.72 19.01 -4.87
CA MET A 208 -3.14 19.92 -5.86
C MET A 208 -2.62 19.20 -7.12
N GLN A 209 -2.23 17.93 -6.99
CA GLN A 209 -1.70 17.13 -8.10
C GLN A 209 -2.77 16.25 -8.74
N HIS A 210 -3.93 16.09 -8.10
CA HIS A 210 -5.00 15.24 -8.57
C HIS A 210 -5.79 15.91 -9.71
N LYS A 211 -6.11 15.14 -10.75
CA LYS A 211 -6.83 15.66 -11.93
C LYS A 211 -8.31 15.94 -11.65
N THR A 212 -8.89 15.17 -10.73
CA THR A 212 -10.30 15.28 -10.37
C THR A 212 -10.43 16.08 -9.08
N PRO A 213 -11.29 17.13 -9.04
CA PRO A 213 -11.59 17.81 -7.79
C PRO A 213 -12.18 16.84 -6.77
N GLY A 214 -11.72 16.91 -5.53
CA GLY A 214 -12.32 16.14 -4.45
C GLY A 214 -13.69 16.68 -4.06
N THR A 215 -14.45 15.86 -3.33
CA THR A 215 -15.76 16.24 -2.79
C THR A 215 -15.66 16.46 -1.30
N ILE A 216 -16.07 17.64 -0.82
CA ILE A 216 -16.19 17.91 0.61
C ILE A 216 -17.40 17.14 1.15
N TYR A 217 -17.15 16.20 2.04
CA TYR A 217 -18.18 15.43 2.71
C TYR A 217 -18.51 16.04 4.07
N HIS A 218 -19.80 16.20 4.36
CA HIS A 218 -20.28 16.83 5.60
C HIS A 218 -20.88 15.83 6.61
N GLY A 219 -20.75 14.53 6.36
CA GLY A 219 -21.41 13.50 7.13
C GLY A 219 -22.80 13.17 6.59
N SER A 220 -23.36 12.05 7.05
CA SER A 220 -24.74 11.68 6.80
C SER A 220 -25.63 12.74 7.46
N ARG A 221 -26.58 13.32 6.70
CA ARG A 221 -27.69 14.04 7.34
C ARG A 221 -28.58 12.97 7.99
N GLU A 222 -28.62 12.96 9.31
CA GLU A 222 -29.69 12.29 10.05
C GLU A 222 -31.06 12.88 9.69
#